data_AF-W1YBL6-F1
#
_entry.id   AF-W1YBL6-F1
#
_cell.length_a   1.000
_cell.length_b   1.000
_cell.length_c   1.000
_cell.angle_alpha   90.00
_cell.angle_beta   90.00
_cell.angle_gamma   90.00
#
_symmetry.space_group_name_H-M   'P 1'
#
loop_
_entity.id
_entity.type
_entity.pdbx_description
1 polymer ?
#
loop_
_entity_poly.entity_id
_entity_poly.type
_entity_poly.pdbx_seq_one_letter_code
_entity_poly.pdbx_strand_id
1 'polypeptide(L)' 'GIPVIQEVFADRGYTEEGTLVPRTEAGAFIKDPQEALDRVLMMVTKGKVVTNTGKTIDIVADSVCVHGDNPEAIA' A
#
# COMPACT_ATOMS: atom_id res chain seq x y z
N GLY A 1 -25.34 -10.33 -7.91
CA GLY A 1 -24.59 -9.44 -7.00
C GLY A 1 -23.82 -8.41 -7.81
N ILE A 2 -23.28 -7.38 -7.18
CA ILE A 2 -22.41 -6.39 -7.83
C ILE A 2 -20.95 -6.88 -7.69
N PRO A 3 -20.15 -6.97 -8.77
CA PRO A 3 -18.73 -7.31 -8.67
C PRO A 3 -17.96 -6.28 -7.84
N VAL A 4 -16.98 -6.73 -7.06
CA VAL A 4 -16.14 -5.90 -6.20
C VAL A 4 -14.67 -6.11 -6.57
N ILE A 5 -13.89 -5.04 -6.48
CA ILE A 5 -12.44 -4.99 -6.68
C ILE A 5 -11.83 -4.44 -5.40
N GLN A 6 -10.86 -5.14 -4.83
CA GLN A 6 -10.10 -4.70 -3.67
C GLN A 6 -8.89 -3.88 -4.12
N GLU A 7 -8.93 -2.58 -3.83
CA GLU A 7 -7.85 -1.64 -4.16
C GLU A 7 -6.80 -1.60 -3.05
N VAL A 8 -5.53 -1.64 -3.44
CA VAL A 8 -4.38 -1.36 -2.56
C VAL A 8 -3.64 -0.11 -3.01
N PHE A 9 -2.92 0.51 -2.07
CA PHE A 9 -2.22 1.78 -2.29
C PHE A 9 -0.71 1.57 -2.25
N ALA A 10 -0.01 2.01 -3.30
CA ALA A 10 1.44 1.85 -3.43
C ALA A 10 2.22 2.64 -2.37
N ASP A 11 1.72 3.83 -2.02
CA ASP A 11 2.42 4.86 -1.26
C ASP A 11 1.85 5.07 0.16
N ARG A 12 0.98 4.17 0.64
CA ARG A 12 0.36 4.28 1.96
C ARG A 12 0.78 3.18 2.92
N GLY A 13 0.89 3.56 4.19
CA GLY A 13 1.08 2.62 5.30
C GLY A 13 -0.21 1.87 5.63
N TYR A 14 -0.05 0.64 6.11
CA TYR A 14 -1.16 -0.21 6.58
C TYR A 14 -1.03 -0.47 8.08
N THR A 15 -2.16 -0.54 8.76
CA THR A 15 -2.26 -1.02 10.15
C THR A 15 -2.36 -2.55 10.18
N GLU A 16 -2.24 -3.15 11.37
CA GLU A 16 -2.40 -4.61 11.52
C GLU A 16 -3.81 -5.10 11.20
N GLU A 17 -4.80 -4.22 11.27
CA GLU A 17 -6.19 -4.47 10.91
C GLU A 17 -6.44 -4.41 9.39
N GLY A 18 -5.40 -4.15 8.58
CA GLY A 18 -5.51 -4.05 7.13
C GLY A 18 -6.08 -2.71 6.63
N THR A 19 -6.23 -1.73 7.51
CA THR A 19 -6.68 -0.38 7.14
C THR A 19 -5.49 0.53 6.83
N LEU A 20 -5.73 1.67 6.18
CA LEU A 20 -4.68 2.65 5.95
C LEU A 20 -4.36 3.42 7.22
N VAL A 21 -3.07 3.63 7.49
CA VAL A 21 -2.61 4.51 8.56
C VAL A 21 -3.11 5.94 8.31
N PRO A 22 -3.72 6.61 9.31
CA PRO A 22 -4.20 7.98 9.18
C PRO A 22 -3.12 8.95 8.68
N ARG A 23 -3.47 9.87 7.78
CA ARG A 23 -2.49 10.77 7.13
C ARG A 23 -1.67 11.63 8.09
N THR A 24 -2.18 11.88 9.30
CA THR A 24 -1.52 12.69 10.33
C THR A 24 -0.53 11.91 11.18
N GLU A 25 -0.46 10.59 11.03
CA GLU A 25 0.37 9.72 11.84
C GLU A 25 1.70 9.37 11.15
N ALA A 26 2.69 9.00 11.96
CA ALA A 26 3.96 8.51 11.45
C ALA A 26 3.76 7.20 10.67
N GLY A 27 4.46 7.05 9.56
CA GLY A 27 4.32 5.86 8.69
C GLY A 27 3.09 5.88 7.79
N ALA A 28 2.35 6.99 7.71
CA ALA A 28 1.18 7.09 6.83
C ALA A 28 1.50 7.05 5.33
N PHE A 29 2.72 7.47 4.97
CA PHE A 29 3.18 7.60 3.60
C PHE A 29 4.52 6.88 3.42
N ILE A 30 4.65 6.21 2.28
CA ILE A 30 5.90 5.66 1.77
C ILE A 30 6.47 6.69 0.80
N LYS A 31 7.67 7.19 1.09
CA LYS A 31 8.29 8.27 0.32
C LYS A 31 9.38 7.79 -0.62
N ASP A 32 9.95 6.62 -0.34
CA ASP A 32 10.96 6.01 -1.20
C ASP A 32 10.25 5.22 -2.32
N PRO A 33 10.44 5.58 -3.60
CA PRO A 33 9.86 4.86 -4.72
C PRO A 33 10.27 3.39 -4.77
N GLN A 34 11.49 3.06 -4.34
CA GLN A 34 11.96 1.68 -4.33
C GLN A 34 11.21 0.87 -3.25
N GLU A 35 10.99 1.47 -2.08
CA GLU A 35 10.18 0.86 -1.03
C GLU A 35 8.72 0.64 -1.51
N ALA A 36 8.13 1.64 -2.17
CA ALA A 36 6.79 1.51 -2.74
C ALA A 36 6.70 0.37 -3.77
N LEU A 37 7.69 0.27 -4.67
CA LEU A 37 7.78 -0.80 -5.66
C LEU A 37 7.87 -2.19 -5.02
N ASP A 38 8.76 -2.36 -4.04
CA ASP A 38 8.96 -3.65 -3.36
C ASP A 38 7.69 -4.08 -2.62
N ARG A 39 6.99 -3.12 -1.99
CA ARG A 39 5.71 -3.34 -1.31
C ARG A 39 4.62 -3.75 -2.29
N VAL A 40 4.46 -3.02 -3.40
CA VAL A 40 3.49 -3.37 -4.44
C VAL A 40 3.78 -4.76 -4.96
N LEU A 41 5.03 -5.08 -5.29
CA LEU A 41 5.42 -6.40 -5.77
C LEU A 41 5.02 -7.50 -4.77
N MET A 42 5.22 -7.28 -3.47
CA MET A 42 4.78 -8.19 -2.41
C MET A 42 3.25 -8.35 -2.38
N MET A 43 2.49 -7.26 -2.52
CA MET A 43 1.03 -7.31 -2.57
C MET A 43 0.56 -8.16 -3.75
N VAL A 44 1.03 -7.89 -4.97
CA VAL A 44 0.52 -8.56 -6.18
C VAL A 44 0.99 -10.00 -6.29
N THR A 45 2.22 -10.31 -5.87
CA THR A 45 2.80 -11.65 -6.05
C THR A 45 2.56 -12.59 -4.88
N LYS A 46 2.42 -12.06 -3.66
CA LYS A 46 2.30 -12.85 -2.44
C LYS A 46 1.00 -12.61 -1.68
N GLY A 47 0.20 -11.62 -2.05
CA GLY A 47 -1.02 -11.26 -1.31
C GLY A 47 -0.72 -10.77 0.11
N LYS A 48 0.38 -10.05 0.30
CA LYS A 48 0.83 -9.61 1.63
C LYS A 48 1.37 -8.18 1.64
N VAL A 49 1.35 -7.54 2.80
CA VAL A 49 1.92 -6.20 3.02
C VAL A 49 2.56 -6.10 4.41
N VAL A 50 3.61 -5.28 4.52
CA VAL A 50 4.22 -4.90 5.81
C VAL A 50 3.50 -3.68 6.38
N THR A 51 3.06 -3.81 7.62
CA THR A 51 2.33 -2.80 8.39
C THR A 51 3.28 -1.77 9.02
N ASN A 52 2.72 -0.68 9.57
CA ASN A 52 3.49 0.35 10.28
C ASN A 52 4.18 -0.14 11.57
N THR A 53 3.81 -1.31 12.09
CA THR A 53 4.49 -1.98 13.21
C THR A 53 5.57 -2.97 12.76
N GLY A 54 5.75 -3.15 11.45
CA GLY A 54 6.69 -4.12 10.87
C GLY A 54 6.15 -5.54 10.73
N LYS A 55 4.92 -5.82 11.19
CA LYS A 55 4.28 -7.12 10.96
C LYS A 55 3.81 -7.26 9.52
N THR A 56 3.83 -8.50 9.01
CA THR A 56 3.26 -8.82 7.70
C THR A 56 1.83 -9.34 7.87
N ILE A 57 0.90 -8.82 7.07
CA ILE A 57 -0.50 -9.26 7.05
C ILE A 57 -0.90 -9.69 5.63
N ASP A 58 -1.99 -10.45 5.53
CA ASP A 58 -2.60 -10.83 4.25
C ASP A 58 -3.42 -9.66 3.66
N ILE A 59 -3.40 -9.52 2.34
CA ILE A 59 -4.18 -8.53 1.59
C ILE A 59 -4.57 -9.07 0.22
N VAL A 60 -5.67 -8.56 -0.34
CA VAL A 60 -6.10 -8.81 -1.72
C VAL A 60 -5.88 -7.55 -2.53
N ALA A 61 -5.16 -7.67 -3.63
CA ALA A 61 -4.76 -6.57 -4.50
C ALA A 61 -5.27 -6.80 -5.93
N ASP A 62 -6.55 -6.48 -6.15
CA ASP A 62 -7.17 -6.56 -7.48
C ASP A 62 -6.83 -5.34 -8.34
N SER A 63 -6.58 -4.19 -7.69
CA SER A 63 -6.14 -2.94 -8.32
C SER A 63 -5.10 -2.25 -7.43
N VAL A 64 -4.19 -1.48 -8.04
CA VAL A 64 -3.18 -0.68 -7.34
C VAL A 64 -3.38 0.80 -7.64
N CYS A 65 -3.64 1.60 -6.61
CA CYS A 65 -3.70 3.05 -6.67
C CYS A 65 -2.30 3.65 -6.53
N VAL A 66 -1.97 4.56 -7.45
CA VAL A 66 -0.74 5.34 -7.45
C VAL A 66 -1.11 6.82 -7.50
N HIS A 67 -0.71 7.60 -6.50
CA HIS A 67 -0.95 9.04 -6.50
C HIS A 67 0.08 9.74 -7.39
N GLY A 68 -0.39 10.53 -8.36
CA GLY A 68 0.45 11.30 -9.30
C GLY A 68 0.67 12.76 -8.89
N ASP A 69 0.44 13.10 -7.63
CA ASP A 69 0.47 14.47 -7.11
C ASP A 69 1.84 14.92 -6.58
N ASN A 70 2.87 14.05 -6.68
CA ASN A 70 4.25 14.35 -6.31
C ASN A 70 5.24 13.96 -7.44
N PRO A 71 6.42 14.63 -7.53
CA PRO A 71 7.42 14.33 -8.56
C PRO A 71 7.92 12.88 -8.57
N GLU A 72 8.01 12.27 -7.39
CA GLU A 72 8.46 10.90 -7.20
C GLU A 72 7.53 9.87 -7.88
N ALA A 73 6.27 10.22 -8.14
CA ALA A 73 5.30 9.36 -8.81
C ALA A 73 5.49 9.23 -10.33
N ILE A 74 6.30 10.10 -10.95
CA ILE A 74 6.48 10.17 -12.42
C ILE A 74 7.87 9.68 -12.85
N ALA A 75 8.79 9.49 -11.90
CA ALA A 75 10.22 9.28 -12.12
C ALA A 75 10.58 7.88 -12.66
#